data_AF-A0A2S9G2X3-F1
#
_entry.id   AF-A0A2S9G2X3-F1
#
_cell.length_a   1.000
_cell.length_b   1.000
_cell.length_c   1.000
_cell.angle_alpha   90.00
_cell.angle_beta   90.00
_cell.angle_gamma   90.00
#
_symmetry.space_group_name_H-M   'P 1'
#
loop_
_entity.id
_entity.type
_entity.pdbx_description
1 polymer ?
#
loop_
_entity_poly.entity_id
_entity_poly.type
_entity_poly.pdbx_seq_one_letter_code
_entity_poly.pdbx_strand_id
1 'polypeptide(L)'
;ARIMLGATIAQLREEGVLVATGDGATTARNAPVAVKEAVLPFPRFRKADGSQIDSLLGPEMKSTGEVMGIAHDFGSAFAKSQTAA
;
A
#
# COMPACT_ATOMS: atom_id res chain seq x y z
N ALA A 1 10.81 -10.16 -4.83
CA ALA A 1 10.97 -11.50 -5.43
C ALA A 1 11.85 -12.44 -4.60
N ARG A 2 13.04 -12.03 -4.14
CA ARG A 2 14.02 -12.96 -3.54
C ARG A 2 13.52 -13.79 -2.35
N ILE A 3 12.80 -13.18 -1.40
CA ILE A 3 12.19 -13.95 -0.28
C ILE A 3 11.20 -14.99 -0.80
N MET A 4 10.33 -14.62 -1.74
CA MET A 4 9.37 -15.55 -2.37
C MET A 4 10.07 -16.67 -3.15
N LEU A 5 11.30 -16.44 -3.62
CA LEU A 5 12.14 -17.41 -4.33
C LEU A 5 13.07 -18.20 -3.38
N GLY A 6 12.90 -18.08 -2.07
CA GLY A 6 13.61 -18.89 -1.06
C GLY A 6 14.80 -18.22 -0.38
N ALA A 7 15.12 -16.96 -0.68
CA ALA A 7 16.13 -16.22 0.08
C ALA A 7 15.68 -15.97 1.52
N THR A 8 16.56 -16.22 2.48
CA THR A 8 16.27 -15.99 3.90
C THR A 8 16.54 -14.53 4.29
N ILE A 9 15.91 -14.08 5.38
CA ILE A 9 16.21 -12.76 5.98
C ILE A 9 17.69 -12.65 6.36
N ALA A 10 18.29 -13.72 6.88
CA ALA A 10 19.71 -13.73 7.28
C ALA A 10 20.63 -13.45 6.08
N GLN A 11 20.40 -14.11 4.94
CA GLN A 11 21.15 -13.87 3.71
C GLN A 11 20.98 -12.42 3.23
N LEU A 12 19.75 -11.90 3.23
CA LEU A 12 19.50 -10.53 2.78
C LEU A 12 20.14 -9.47 3.71
N ARG A 13 20.34 -9.79 4.99
CA ARG A 13 21.07 -8.94 5.93
C ARG A 13 22.57 -8.99 5.68
N GLU A 14 23.13 -10.19 5.49
CA GLU A 14 24.55 -10.38 5.18
C GLU A 14 24.96 -9.66 3.89
N GLU A 15 24.07 -9.65 2.90
CA GLU A 15 24.26 -8.93 1.63
C GLU A 15 23.98 -7.42 1.71
N GLY A 16 23.55 -6.92 2.86
CA GLY A 16 23.26 -5.49 3.06
C GLY A 16 21.98 -4.98 2.37
N VAL A 17 21.12 -5.86 1.89
CA VAL A 17 19.81 -5.49 1.29
C VAL A 17 18.82 -5.08 2.37
N LEU A 18 18.86 -5.76 3.53
CA LEU A 18 18.08 -5.42 4.71
C LEU A 18 18.99 -4.87 5.81
N VAL A 19 18.42 -4.06 6.70
CA VAL A 19 19.11 -3.62 7.92
C VAL A 19 19.57 -4.82 8.75
N ALA A 20 20.82 -4.76 9.24
CA ALA A 20 21.46 -5.85 9.95
C ALA A 20 20.68 -6.31 11.19
N THR A 21 19.95 -5.40 11.84
CA THR A 21 19.17 -5.64 13.05
C THR A 21 17.83 -4.92 12.99
N GLY A 22 16.93 -5.26 13.93
CA GLY A 22 15.59 -4.68 14.02
C GLY A 22 14.53 -5.41 13.19
N ASP A 23 13.30 -4.92 13.27
CA ASP A 23 12.10 -5.48 12.64
C ASP A 23 11.61 -4.66 11.44
N GLY A 24 12.32 -3.57 11.09
CA GLY A 24 11.95 -2.66 10.02
C GLY A 24 10.94 -1.57 10.41
N ALA A 25 10.55 -1.48 11.69
CA ALA A 25 9.65 -0.42 12.16
C ALA A 25 10.33 0.97 12.16
N THR A 26 11.66 1.00 12.28
CA THR A 26 12.45 2.23 12.15
C THR A 26 13.05 2.32 10.76
N THR A 27 12.65 3.35 10.01
CA THR A 27 13.18 3.61 8.67
C THR A 27 14.41 4.49 8.73
N ALA A 28 15.29 4.36 7.73
CA ALA A 28 16.41 5.29 7.56
C ALA A 28 15.87 6.70 7.30
N ARG A 29 16.60 7.74 7.75
CA ARG A 29 16.16 9.14 7.60
C ARG A 29 15.87 9.56 6.16
N ASN A 30 16.51 8.92 5.19
CA ASN A 30 16.39 9.17 3.76
C ASN A 30 15.53 8.11 3.03
N ALA A 31 14.85 7.23 3.77
CA ALA A 31 13.94 6.26 3.18
C ALA A 31 12.79 7.01 2.47
N PRO A 32 12.33 6.50 1.30
CA PRO A 32 11.19 7.09 0.63
C PRO A 32 9.91 6.93 1.46
N VAL A 33 8.97 7.84 1.25
CA VAL A 33 7.61 7.74 1.78
C VAL A 33 6.80 6.81 0.88
N ALA A 34 6.12 5.85 1.49
CA ALA A 34 5.16 4.97 0.84
C ALA A 34 3.75 5.26 1.37
N VAL A 35 2.83 5.60 0.48
CA VAL A 35 1.42 5.86 0.79
C VAL A 35 0.58 4.77 0.17
N LYS A 36 -0.23 4.10 0.98
CA LYS A 36 -1.22 3.13 0.52
C LYS A 36 -2.58 3.82 0.40
N GLU A 37 -3.24 3.63 -0.74
CA GLU A 37 -4.61 4.09 -0.97
C GLU A 37 -5.53 2.90 -1.31
N ALA A 38 -6.79 2.98 -0.87
CA ALA A 38 -7.78 1.93 -1.07
C ALA A 38 -8.53 2.11 -2.41
N VAL A 39 -8.77 1.00 -3.12
CA VAL A 39 -9.59 0.99 -4.34
C VAL A 39 -11.01 0.55 -4.01
N LEU A 40 -11.97 1.44 -4.25
CA LEU A 40 -13.38 1.25 -3.90
C LEU A 40 -14.21 0.87 -5.14
N PRO A 41 -14.98 -0.23 -5.10
CA PRO A 41 -15.70 -0.73 -6.26
C PRO A 41 -17.09 -0.08 -6.44
N PHE A 42 -17.36 1.09 -5.85
CA PHE A 42 -18.71 1.65 -5.78
C PHE A 42 -19.47 1.75 -7.12
N PRO A 43 -18.84 2.15 -8.23
CA PRO A 43 -19.53 2.21 -9.52
C PRO A 43 -19.98 0.85 -10.07
N ARG A 44 -19.43 -0.27 -9.57
CA ARG A 44 -19.75 -1.62 -10.04
C ARG A 44 -21.02 -2.20 -9.43
N PHE A 45 -21.49 -1.66 -8.30
CA PHE A 45 -22.59 -2.23 -7.55
C PHE A 45 -23.81 -1.29 -7.53
N ARG A 46 -24.99 -1.88 -7.66
CA ARG A 46 -26.28 -1.21 -7.56
C ARG A 46 -27.16 -1.94 -6.56
N LYS A 47 -28.11 -1.21 -5.97
CA LYS A 47 -29.17 -1.81 -5.16
C LYS A 47 -30.15 -2.59 -6.05
N ALA A 48 -30.99 -3.42 -5.43
CA ALA A 48 -31.98 -4.25 -6.13
C ALA A 48 -32.98 -3.44 -6.97
N ASP A 49 -33.27 -2.19 -6.58
CA ASP A 49 -34.14 -1.25 -7.30
C ASP A 49 -33.42 -0.50 -8.45
N GLY A 50 -32.14 -0.80 -8.68
CA GLY A 50 -31.31 -0.16 -9.71
C GLY A 50 -30.67 1.17 -9.28
N SER A 51 -30.91 1.65 -8.06
CA SER A 51 -30.25 2.86 -7.53
C SER A 51 -28.79 2.60 -7.14
N GLN A 52 -27.99 3.66 -7.06
CA GLN A 52 -26.59 3.57 -6.66
C GLN A 52 -26.45 3.16 -5.19
N ILE A 53 -25.38 2.43 -4.87
CA ILE A 53 -25.00 2.18 -3.49
C ILE A 53 -24.39 3.43 -2.85
N ASP A 54 -24.41 3.48 -1.52
CA ASP A 54 -23.80 4.56 -0.76
C ASP A 54 -22.27 4.44 -0.75
N SER A 55 -21.61 5.46 -1.31
CA SER A 55 -20.15 5.60 -1.38
C SER A 55 -19.52 6.15 -0.10
N LEU A 56 -20.29 6.40 0.96
CA LEU A 56 -19.75 6.81 2.24
C LEU A 56 -18.97 5.67 2.90
N LEU A 57 -17.83 6.02 3.47
CA LEU A 57 -17.03 5.14 4.30
C LEU A 57 -17.70 4.97 5.66
N GLY A 58 -17.54 3.77 6.22
CA GLY A 58 -18.09 3.41 7.52
C GLY A 58 -17.15 2.46 8.25
N PRO A 59 -17.60 1.88 9.38
CA PRO A 59 -16.83 0.91 10.15
C PRO A 59 -16.61 -0.41 9.40
N GLU A 60 -17.41 -0.69 8.37
CA GLU A 60 -17.26 -1.85 7.51
C GLU A 60 -16.33 -1.55 6.32
N MET A 61 -15.34 -2.42 6.10
CA MET A 61 -14.41 -2.31 4.98
C MET A 61 -15.13 -2.60 3.66
N LYS A 62 -15.15 -1.61 2.75
CA LYS A 62 -15.75 -1.73 1.41
C LYS A 62 -14.74 -1.81 0.26
N SER A 63 -13.44 -1.66 0.54
CA SER A 63 -12.37 -1.71 -0.46
C SER A 63 -12.16 -3.12 -0.99
N THR A 64 -11.79 -3.23 -2.26
CA THR A 64 -11.50 -4.54 -2.92
C THR A 64 -10.07 -4.65 -3.43
N GLY A 65 -9.32 -3.56 -3.37
CA GLY A 65 -7.91 -3.53 -3.73
C GLY A 65 -7.21 -2.36 -3.08
N GLU A 66 -5.92 -2.24 -3.38
CA GLU A 66 -5.05 -1.18 -2.90
C GLU A 66 -4.00 -0.84 -3.94
N VAL A 67 -3.56 0.41 -3.91
CA VAL A 67 -2.42 0.91 -4.69
C VAL A 67 -1.41 1.55 -3.75
N MET A 68 -0.17 1.64 -4.21
CA MET A 68 0.91 2.25 -3.43
C MET A 68 1.66 3.30 -4.25
N GLY A 69 1.69 4.53 -3.74
CA GLY A 69 2.53 5.61 -4.23
C GLY A 69 3.83 5.68 -3.43
N ILE A 70 4.98 5.69 -4.10
CA ILE A 70 6.30 5.79 -3.46
C ILE A 70 7.05 7.00 -4.02
N ALA A 71 7.55 7.87 -3.14
CA ALA A 71 8.35 9.04 -3.50
C ALA A 71 9.26 9.50 -2.34
N HIS A 72 10.12 10.48 -2.59
CA HIS A 72 11.02 11.03 -1.57
C HIS A 72 10.30 11.86 -0.50
N ASP A 73 9.13 12.40 -0.82
CA ASP A 73 8.30 13.21 0.07
C ASP A 73 6.84 12.73 0.07
N PHE A 74 6.11 13.10 1.12
CA PHE A 74 4.72 12.68 1.31
C PHE A 74 3.79 13.18 0.21
N GLY A 75 3.91 14.45 -0.21
CA GLY A 75 3.00 15.04 -1.20
C GLY A 75 3.09 14.32 -2.55
N SER A 76 4.31 14.06 -3.01
CA SER A 76 4.57 13.30 -4.23
C SER A 76 4.09 11.85 -4.12
N ALA A 77 4.30 11.19 -2.98
CA ALA A 77 3.87 9.81 -2.76
C ALA A 77 2.33 9.70 -2.73
N PHE A 78 1.66 10.63 -2.05
CA PHE A 78 0.21 10.72 -1.98
C PHE A 78 -0.41 11.02 -3.36
N ALA A 79 0.14 11.96 -4.12
CA ALA A 79 -0.34 12.25 -5.47
C ALA A 79 -0.27 11.01 -6.39
N LYS A 80 0.81 10.22 -6.28
CA LYS A 80 0.94 8.96 -7.02
C LYS A 80 -0.09 7.92 -6.59
N SER A 81 -0.40 7.79 -5.30
CA SER A 81 -1.42 6.84 -4.84
C SER A 81 -2.82 7.24 -5.30
N GLN A 82 -3.18 8.52 -5.21
CA GLN A 82 -4.48 9.02 -5.67
C GLN A 82 -4.67 8.88 -7.18
N THR A 83 -3.61 9.03 -7.98
CA THR A 83 -3.70 8.88 -9.44
C THR A 83 -3.89 7.43 -9.87
N ALA A 84 -3.38 6.49 -9.07
CA ALA A 84 -3.44 5.07 -9.38
C ALA A 84 -4.75 4.39 -8.90
N ALA A 85 -5.40 4.95 -7.86
CA ALA A 85 -6.62 4.42 -7.25
C ALA A 85 -7.87 4.74 -8.10
#